data_AF-A0A956RAX7-F1
#
_entry.id   AF-A0A956RAX7-F1
#
_cell.length_a   1.000
_cell.length_b   1.000
_cell.length_c   1.000
_cell.angle_alpha   90.00
_cell.angle_beta   90.00
_cell.angle_gamma   90.00
#
_symmetry.space_group_name_H-M   'P 1'
#
loop_
_entity.id
_entity.type
_entity.pdbx_description
1 polymer ?
#
loop_
_entity_poly.entity_id
_entity_poly.type
_entity_poly.pdbx_seq_one_letter_code
_entity_poly.pdbx_strand_id
1 'polypeptide(L)'
;MELPRRPLVVVEDHLYHIDRLLELLHQQQPQLLPRLTVVCLDRRGPDTQAAADRWVAEHADVLVVADVEPSDPRQRALPAAVLEQGNAYALMVAGLLAPRGVLLQDIQLETLRFVPVDQWWETIYLASTVRGMYADRPPQCIFSSNKRGFHATFGKDLLSVGFDPRDVLHKDELGHTLVPLLVRRLRDAFPLELQVTGEGHGQWLTRDAAEVERLSAELDLVLWEDRAAKLVLRGRGVVTPRGGGVELVPDGHEASTWRALVEAHLHGGPGIPTRALGERVAPELALRAEQSTAAARLVYALRRRLRAPDALLTVDHCYRLAEEFVVGRVRLRRRTPEPGASTGTS
;
A
#
# COMPACT_ATOMS: atom_id res chain seq x y z
N MET A 1 2.85 5.05 -22.86
CA MET A 1 2.30 5.16 -21.50
C MET A 1 2.94 4.05 -20.67
N GLU A 2 3.73 4.39 -19.66
CA GLU A 2 4.34 3.41 -18.76
C GLU A 2 3.26 2.84 -17.82
N LEU A 3 3.31 1.54 -17.52
CA LEU A 3 2.42 0.97 -16.52
C LEU A 3 2.79 1.51 -15.12
N PRO A 4 1.81 1.78 -14.25
CA PRO A 4 2.11 2.24 -12.91
C PRO A 4 2.79 1.11 -12.11
N ARG A 5 3.74 1.49 -11.25
CA ARG A 5 4.36 0.57 -10.30
C ARG A 5 3.31 0.00 -9.34
N ARG A 6 3.36 -1.31 -9.11
CA ARG A 6 2.44 -2.04 -8.24
C ARG A 6 3.16 -2.63 -7.02
N PRO A 7 2.49 -2.70 -5.86
CA PRO A 7 3.04 -3.33 -4.65
C PRO A 7 3.42 -4.80 -4.79
N LEU A 8 2.74 -5.54 -5.67
CA LEU A 8 2.97 -6.95 -5.94
C LEU A 8 3.22 -7.14 -7.43
N VAL A 9 4.35 -7.77 -7.76
CA VAL A 9 4.64 -8.26 -9.12
C VAL A 9 4.83 -9.76 -9.05
N VAL A 10 4.13 -10.48 -9.93
CA VAL A 10 4.27 -11.92 -10.10
C VAL A 10 4.91 -12.17 -11.45
N VAL A 11 5.94 -13.01 -11.50
CA VAL A 11 6.58 -13.43 -12.75
C VAL A 11 6.50 -14.94 -12.87
N GLU A 12 5.97 -15.41 -13.98
CA GLU A 12 5.69 -16.82 -14.24
C GLU A 12 5.73 -17.08 -15.75
N ASP A 13 6.17 -18.27 -16.16
CA ASP A 13 6.25 -18.68 -17.56
C ASP A 13 5.19 -19.71 -17.98
N HIS A 14 4.34 -20.16 -17.05
CA HIS A 14 3.24 -21.08 -17.30
C HIS A 14 1.86 -20.47 -16.97
N LEU A 15 0.99 -20.40 -17.99
CA LEU A 15 -0.37 -19.82 -17.88
C LEU A 15 -1.20 -20.44 -16.74
N TYR A 16 -1.13 -21.77 -16.59
CA TYR A 16 -1.89 -22.49 -15.57
C TYR A 16 -1.58 -22.01 -14.13
N HIS A 17 -0.32 -21.71 -13.83
CA HIS A 17 0.06 -21.26 -12.49
C HIS A 17 -0.45 -19.84 -12.22
N ILE A 18 -0.47 -18.99 -13.26
CA ILE A 18 -1.05 -17.65 -13.19
C ILE A 18 -2.56 -17.76 -12.94
N ASP A 19 -3.27 -18.59 -13.73
CA ASP A 19 -4.71 -18.83 -13.56
C ASP A 19 -5.02 -19.24 -12.11
N ARG A 20 -4.30 -20.24 -11.58
CA ARG A 20 -4.50 -20.70 -10.21
C ARG A 20 -4.23 -19.64 -9.17
N LEU A 21 -3.19 -18.83 -9.34
CA LEU A 21 -2.90 -17.74 -8.42
C LEU A 21 -4.01 -16.68 -8.45
N LEU A 22 -4.45 -16.28 -9.65
CA LEU A 22 -5.50 -15.26 -9.80
C LEU A 22 -6.84 -15.72 -9.26
N GLU A 23 -7.24 -16.98 -9.52
CA GLU A 23 -8.43 -17.60 -8.92
C GLU A 23 -8.36 -17.57 -7.38
N LEU A 24 -7.23 -17.99 -6.80
CA LEU A 24 -7.04 -18.01 -5.35
C LEU A 24 -7.08 -16.60 -4.75
N LEU A 25 -6.41 -15.64 -5.39
CA LEU A 25 -6.42 -14.24 -4.94
C LEU A 25 -7.82 -13.64 -5.04
N HIS A 26 -8.55 -13.90 -6.12
CA HIS A 26 -9.92 -13.44 -6.28
C HIS A 26 -10.85 -14.00 -5.18
N GLN A 27 -10.72 -15.28 -4.85
CA GLN A 27 -11.55 -15.94 -3.84
C GLN A 27 -11.21 -15.53 -2.41
N GLN A 28 -9.92 -15.43 -2.07
CA GLN A 28 -9.48 -15.27 -0.68
C GLN A 28 -9.12 -13.83 -0.31
N GLN A 29 -8.54 -13.08 -1.25
CA GLN A 29 -7.97 -11.75 -1.00
C GLN A 29 -8.15 -10.81 -2.22
N PRO A 30 -9.39 -10.57 -2.69
CA PRO A 30 -9.65 -9.83 -3.93
C PRO A 30 -9.04 -8.41 -3.93
N GLN A 31 -8.85 -7.82 -2.75
CA GLN A 31 -8.19 -6.52 -2.59
C GLN A 31 -6.69 -6.51 -2.99
N LEU A 32 -6.09 -7.66 -3.28
CA LEU A 32 -4.74 -7.76 -3.82
C LEU A 32 -4.70 -7.60 -5.34
N LEU A 33 -5.80 -7.89 -6.07
CA LEU A 33 -5.83 -7.82 -7.54
C LEU A 33 -5.53 -6.40 -8.07
N PRO A 34 -6.09 -5.31 -7.52
CA PRO A 34 -5.72 -3.95 -7.93
C PRO A 34 -4.27 -3.57 -7.59
N ARG A 35 -3.54 -4.39 -6.84
CA ARG A 35 -2.15 -4.15 -6.42
C ARG A 35 -1.18 -5.08 -7.12
N LEU A 36 -1.65 -5.87 -8.09
CA LEU A 36 -0.92 -6.92 -8.76
C LEU A 36 -0.61 -6.52 -10.20
N THR A 37 0.65 -6.71 -10.60
CA THR A 37 1.04 -6.89 -11.99
C THR A 37 1.47 -8.33 -12.21
N VAL A 38 0.88 -9.00 -13.19
CA VAL A 38 1.31 -10.30 -13.68
C VAL A 38 2.25 -10.10 -14.86
N VAL A 39 3.42 -10.71 -14.82
CA VAL A 39 4.35 -10.83 -15.93
C VAL A 39 4.31 -12.28 -16.39
N CYS A 40 3.65 -12.52 -17.53
CA CYS A 40 3.59 -13.81 -18.19
C CYS A 40 4.71 -13.89 -19.22
N LEU A 41 5.69 -14.76 -18.98
CA LEU A 41 6.81 -15.00 -19.88
C LEU A 41 6.53 -16.10 -20.91
N ASP A 42 5.32 -16.69 -20.91
CA ASP A 42 4.95 -17.70 -21.91
C ASP A 42 5.03 -17.13 -23.34
N ARG A 43 5.26 -18.02 -24.30
CA ARG A 43 5.47 -17.67 -25.70
C ARG A 43 4.20 -17.07 -26.30
N ARG A 44 4.38 -16.18 -27.28
CA ARG A 44 3.27 -15.68 -28.10
C ARG A 44 2.49 -16.83 -28.73
N GLY A 45 1.18 -16.80 -28.57
CA GLY A 45 0.26 -17.78 -29.12
C GLY A 45 -1.20 -17.44 -28.82
N PRO A 46 -2.15 -18.16 -29.44
CA PRO A 46 -3.58 -17.95 -29.18
C PRO A 46 -3.94 -18.19 -27.72
N ASP A 47 -3.31 -19.15 -27.05
CA ASP A 47 -3.58 -19.47 -25.65
C ASP A 47 -3.12 -18.34 -24.71
N THR A 48 -1.91 -17.80 -24.92
CA THR A 48 -1.38 -16.67 -24.15
C THR A 48 -2.22 -15.40 -24.35
N GLN A 49 -2.66 -15.14 -25.59
CA GLN A 49 -3.57 -14.02 -25.88
C GLN A 49 -4.91 -14.21 -25.17
N ALA A 50 -5.55 -15.37 -25.32
CA ALA A 50 -6.82 -15.67 -24.69
C ALA A 50 -6.75 -15.63 -23.16
N ALA A 51 -5.65 -16.08 -22.57
CA ALA A 51 -5.41 -16.00 -21.13
C ALA A 51 -5.27 -14.54 -20.66
N ALA A 52 -4.46 -13.73 -21.34
CA ALA A 52 -4.28 -12.32 -21.00
C ALA A 52 -5.58 -11.52 -21.10
N ASP A 53 -6.39 -11.77 -22.13
CA ASP A 53 -7.71 -11.15 -22.31
C ASP A 53 -8.70 -11.59 -21.23
N ARG A 54 -8.70 -12.90 -20.89
CA ARG A 54 -9.52 -13.44 -19.81
C ARG A 54 -9.16 -12.83 -18.46
N TRP A 55 -7.87 -12.74 -18.11
CA TRP A 55 -7.44 -12.22 -16.81
C TRP A 55 -7.90 -10.79 -16.56
N VAL A 56 -7.78 -9.91 -17.57
CA VAL A 56 -8.23 -8.51 -17.42
C VAL A 56 -9.77 -8.40 -17.44
N ALA A 57 -10.47 -9.31 -18.11
CA ALA A 57 -11.93 -9.34 -18.11
C ALA A 57 -12.51 -9.82 -16.76
N GLU A 58 -11.92 -10.87 -16.17
CA GLU A 58 -12.44 -11.53 -14.97
C GLU A 58 -11.93 -10.91 -13.66
N HIS A 59 -10.74 -10.29 -13.68
CA HIS A 59 -10.11 -9.74 -12.49
C HIS A 59 -9.94 -8.23 -12.60
N ALA A 60 -10.79 -7.50 -11.88
CA ALA A 60 -10.74 -6.04 -11.85
C ALA A 60 -9.36 -5.52 -11.44
N ASP A 61 -8.87 -4.52 -12.18
CA ASP A 61 -7.64 -3.77 -11.92
C ASP A 61 -6.31 -4.53 -11.91
N VAL A 62 -6.28 -5.82 -12.26
CA VAL A 62 -5.02 -6.52 -12.52
C VAL A 62 -4.31 -5.91 -13.73
N LEU A 63 -3.00 -5.74 -13.65
CA LEU A 63 -2.18 -5.38 -14.81
C LEU A 63 -1.50 -6.62 -15.36
N VAL A 64 -1.42 -6.73 -16.68
CA VAL A 64 -0.83 -7.90 -17.37
C VAL A 64 0.27 -7.43 -18.31
N VAL A 65 1.45 -8.04 -18.20
CA VAL A 65 2.55 -7.91 -19.13
C VAL A 65 2.80 -9.28 -19.75
N ALA A 66 2.58 -9.41 -21.06
CA ALA A 66 2.68 -10.70 -21.75
C ALA A 66 3.08 -10.48 -23.22
N ASP A 67 3.62 -11.50 -23.89
CA ASP A 67 3.92 -11.45 -25.34
C ASP A 67 2.63 -11.60 -26.17
N VAL A 68 1.79 -10.57 -26.09
CA VAL A 68 0.45 -10.49 -26.68
C VAL A 68 0.27 -9.15 -27.40
N GLU A 69 -0.78 -9.06 -28.21
CA GLU A 69 -1.24 -7.77 -28.74
C GLU A 69 -2.21 -7.14 -27.72
N PRO A 70 -1.86 -6.00 -27.10
CA PRO A 70 -2.69 -5.43 -26.04
C PRO A 70 -4.06 -4.98 -26.57
N SER A 71 -5.13 -5.52 -26.00
CA SER A 71 -6.52 -5.19 -26.32
C SER A 71 -7.18 -4.28 -25.26
N ASP A 72 -6.57 -4.19 -24.07
CA ASP A 72 -7.06 -3.44 -22.90
C ASP A 72 -5.95 -2.50 -22.36
N PRO A 73 -6.28 -1.30 -21.83
CA PRO A 73 -5.29 -0.39 -21.24
C PRO A 73 -4.49 -0.97 -20.06
N ARG A 74 -4.97 -2.05 -19.43
CA ARG A 74 -4.29 -2.79 -18.35
C ARG A 74 -3.29 -3.83 -18.88
N GLN A 75 -3.26 -4.07 -20.18
CA GLN A 75 -2.31 -4.95 -20.83
C GLN A 75 -1.12 -4.17 -21.38
N ARG A 76 0.05 -4.81 -21.38
CA ARG A 76 1.26 -4.31 -22.02
C ARG A 76 1.98 -5.46 -22.71
N ALA A 77 2.45 -5.20 -23.93
CA ALA A 77 3.30 -6.13 -24.64
C ALA A 77 4.63 -6.32 -23.91
N LEU A 78 5.04 -7.58 -23.73
CA LEU A 78 6.34 -7.96 -23.20
C LEU A 78 7.43 -7.56 -24.21
N PRO A 79 8.41 -6.72 -23.82
CA PRO A 79 9.49 -6.37 -24.74
C PRO A 79 10.33 -7.61 -25.09
N ALA A 80 10.58 -7.87 -26.37
CA ALA A 80 11.33 -9.06 -26.81
C ALA A 80 12.72 -9.19 -26.15
N ALA A 81 13.38 -8.07 -25.86
CA ALA A 81 14.68 -8.05 -25.18
C ALA A 81 14.63 -8.69 -23.77
N VAL A 82 13.48 -8.72 -23.10
CA VAL A 82 13.31 -9.36 -21.79
C VAL A 82 13.60 -10.86 -21.85
N LEU A 83 13.26 -11.53 -22.95
CA LEU A 83 13.47 -12.98 -23.11
C LEU A 83 14.92 -13.32 -23.47
N GLU A 84 15.70 -12.33 -23.94
CA GLU A 84 17.05 -12.51 -24.48
C GLU A 84 18.14 -11.90 -23.59
N GLN A 85 17.80 -11.00 -22.65
CA GLN A 85 18.78 -10.24 -21.87
C GLN A 85 18.35 -10.09 -20.40
N GLY A 86 19.20 -10.59 -19.48
CA GLY A 86 18.95 -10.47 -18.04
C GLY A 86 18.82 -9.04 -17.51
N ASN A 87 19.55 -8.08 -18.09
CA ASN A 87 19.44 -6.67 -17.72
C ASN A 87 18.06 -6.09 -18.13
N ALA A 88 17.60 -6.39 -19.35
CA ALA A 88 16.28 -5.96 -19.81
C ALA A 88 15.17 -6.57 -18.95
N TYR A 89 15.28 -7.84 -18.57
CA TYR A 89 14.40 -8.48 -17.60
C TYR A 89 14.38 -7.73 -16.26
N ALA A 90 15.54 -7.53 -15.64
CA ALA A 90 15.63 -6.91 -14.32
C ALA A 90 15.09 -5.46 -14.32
N LEU A 91 15.41 -4.66 -15.35
CA LEU A 91 14.90 -3.30 -15.51
C LEU A 91 13.38 -3.27 -15.69
N MET A 92 12.82 -4.22 -16.44
CA MET A 92 11.38 -4.30 -16.66
C MET A 92 10.65 -4.66 -15.36
N VAL A 93 11.12 -5.68 -14.62
CA VAL A 93 10.53 -6.03 -13.31
C VAL A 93 10.64 -4.86 -12.32
N ALA A 94 11.80 -4.20 -12.23
CA ALA A 94 11.98 -3.00 -11.39
C ALA A 94 11.14 -1.80 -11.87
N GLY A 95 10.86 -1.70 -13.15
CA GLY A 95 9.94 -0.70 -13.71
C GLY A 95 8.50 -0.88 -13.20
N LEU A 96 8.09 -2.13 -12.96
CA LEU A 96 6.74 -2.51 -12.55
C LEU A 96 6.55 -2.59 -11.03
N LEU A 97 7.62 -2.74 -10.25
CA LEU A 97 7.54 -2.98 -8.81
C LEU A 97 7.65 -1.69 -8.00
N ALA A 98 6.75 -1.51 -7.03
CA ALA A 98 6.86 -0.40 -6.08
C ALA A 98 8.04 -0.61 -5.11
N PRO A 99 8.71 0.46 -4.64
CA PRO A 99 9.70 0.33 -3.57
C PRO A 99 9.14 -0.42 -2.36
N ARG A 100 9.96 -1.28 -1.73
CA ARG A 100 9.56 -2.23 -0.67
C ARG A 100 8.48 -3.25 -1.07
N GLY A 101 8.09 -3.31 -2.34
CA GLY A 101 7.10 -4.23 -2.87
C GLY A 101 7.50 -5.69 -2.71
N VAL A 102 6.64 -6.58 -3.20
CA VAL A 102 6.88 -8.02 -3.21
C VAL A 102 6.99 -8.49 -4.65
N LEU A 103 8.09 -9.14 -4.97
CA LEU A 103 8.29 -9.92 -6.17
C LEU A 103 8.03 -11.39 -5.84
N LEU A 104 7.00 -11.99 -6.44
CA LEU A 104 6.81 -13.43 -6.47
C LEU A 104 7.31 -13.94 -7.82
N GLN A 105 8.23 -14.90 -7.82
CA GLN A 105 8.83 -15.42 -9.03
C GLN A 105 8.85 -16.94 -9.00
N ASP A 106 8.62 -17.60 -10.14
CA ASP A 106 9.08 -18.99 -10.29
C ASP A 106 10.62 -19.02 -10.21
N ILE A 107 11.14 -20.07 -9.59
CA ILE A 107 12.57 -20.37 -9.60
C ILE A 107 13.06 -20.87 -10.95
N GLN A 108 12.17 -21.36 -11.81
CA GLN A 108 12.55 -21.87 -13.11
C GLN A 108 11.70 -21.16 -14.16
N LEU A 109 12.34 -20.27 -14.91
CA LEU A 109 11.72 -19.53 -16.01
C LEU A 109 12.37 -20.00 -17.32
N GLU A 110 11.86 -21.10 -17.87
CA GLU A 110 12.45 -21.77 -19.04
C GLU A 110 12.39 -20.93 -20.31
N THR A 111 11.52 -19.92 -20.34
CA THR A 111 11.36 -18.99 -21.45
C THR A 111 12.45 -17.93 -21.52
N LEU A 112 13.25 -17.74 -20.46
CA LEU A 112 14.41 -16.85 -20.45
C LEU A 112 15.61 -17.54 -21.14
N ARG A 113 15.83 -17.23 -22.42
CA ARG A 113 16.79 -17.94 -23.29
C ARG A 113 18.26 -17.74 -22.90
N PHE A 114 18.55 -16.70 -22.15
CA PHE A 114 19.88 -16.39 -21.64
C PHE A 114 20.22 -17.13 -20.35
N VAL A 115 19.27 -17.84 -19.72
CA VAL A 115 19.50 -18.69 -18.56
C VAL A 115 19.72 -20.12 -19.05
N PRO A 116 20.91 -20.71 -18.85
CA PRO A 116 21.14 -22.11 -19.20
C PRO A 116 20.21 -23.05 -18.41
N VAL A 117 19.73 -24.11 -19.06
CA VAL A 117 18.81 -25.08 -18.44
C VAL A 117 19.43 -25.76 -17.21
N ASP A 118 20.73 -26.02 -17.27
CA ASP A 118 21.52 -26.60 -16.18
C ASP A 118 21.87 -25.60 -15.07
N GLN A 119 21.58 -24.30 -15.27
CA GLN A 119 21.81 -23.22 -14.31
C GLN A 119 20.52 -22.43 -14.04
N TRP A 120 19.38 -23.13 -14.00
CA TRP A 120 18.06 -22.54 -13.77
C TRP A 120 17.97 -21.63 -12.54
N TRP A 121 18.81 -21.84 -11.51
CA TRP A 121 18.89 -21.00 -10.31
C TRP A 121 19.37 -19.57 -10.60
N GLU A 122 19.92 -19.28 -11.79
CA GLU A 122 20.29 -17.91 -12.19
C GLU A 122 19.09 -16.95 -12.18
N THR A 123 17.87 -17.46 -12.35
CA THR A 123 16.65 -16.68 -12.21
C THR A 123 16.51 -16.06 -10.80
N ILE A 124 17.04 -16.71 -9.75
CA ILE A 124 17.06 -16.21 -8.37
C ILE A 124 18.06 -15.04 -8.24
N TYR A 125 19.19 -15.11 -8.95
CA TYR A 125 20.12 -13.99 -9.03
C TYR A 125 19.55 -12.79 -9.81
N LEU A 126 18.68 -13.01 -10.80
CA LEU A 126 17.95 -11.92 -11.46
C LEU A 126 17.04 -11.18 -10.47
N ALA A 127 16.29 -11.90 -9.63
CA ALA A 127 15.50 -11.29 -8.57
C ALA A 127 16.37 -10.51 -7.56
N SER A 128 17.57 -11.02 -7.26
CA SER A 128 18.56 -10.30 -6.43
C SER A 128 19.09 -9.04 -7.11
N THR A 129 19.27 -9.07 -8.43
CA THR A 129 19.62 -7.90 -9.24
C THR A 129 18.51 -6.85 -9.18
N VAL A 130 17.25 -7.25 -9.36
CA VAL A 130 16.08 -6.37 -9.17
C VAL A 130 16.12 -5.75 -7.78
N ARG A 131 16.36 -6.55 -6.74
CA ARG A 131 16.47 -6.07 -5.36
C ARG A 131 17.56 -5.01 -5.20
N GLY A 132 18.72 -5.21 -5.82
CA GLY A 132 19.87 -4.30 -5.79
C GLY A 132 19.57 -2.93 -6.43
N MET A 133 18.60 -2.83 -7.34
CA MET A 133 18.22 -1.57 -7.99
C MET A 133 17.49 -0.59 -7.06
N TYR A 134 17.00 -1.03 -5.90
CA TYR A 134 16.17 -0.22 -4.99
C TYR A 134 16.93 0.35 -3.78
N ALA A 135 18.27 0.29 -3.78
CA ALA A 135 19.13 0.86 -2.74
C ALA A 135 18.62 0.65 -1.30
N ASP A 136 18.07 1.68 -0.67
CA ASP A 136 17.60 1.72 0.71
C ASP A 136 16.20 1.13 0.93
N ARG A 137 15.45 0.86 -0.14
CA ARG A 137 14.06 0.35 -0.10
C ARG A 137 13.87 -0.92 -0.92
N PRO A 138 14.68 -1.97 -0.68
CA PRO A 138 14.65 -3.20 -1.48
C PRO A 138 13.29 -3.89 -1.41
N PRO A 139 12.80 -4.45 -2.53
CA PRO A 139 11.65 -5.35 -2.51
C PRO A 139 11.99 -6.66 -1.78
N GLN A 140 10.94 -7.33 -1.33
CA GLN A 140 11.00 -8.70 -0.83
C GLN A 140 10.83 -9.65 -2.01
N CYS A 141 11.66 -10.68 -2.11
CA CYS A 141 11.56 -11.71 -3.14
C CYS A 141 11.01 -12.99 -2.50
N ILE A 142 10.01 -13.59 -3.13
CA ILE A 142 9.42 -14.86 -2.76
C ILE A 142 9.53 -15.76 -3.98
N PHE A 143 10.00 -16.98 -3.76
CA PHE A 143 10.22 -17.95 -4.81
C PHE A 143 9.21 -19.08 -4.70
N SER A 144 8.74 -19.57 -5.83
CA SER A 144 7.83 -20.72 -5.87
C SER A 144 8.23 -21.76 -6.91
N SER A 145 7.83 -23.01 -6.71
CA SER A 145 8.07 -24.12 -7.63
C SER A 145 6.93 -25.15 -7.58
N ASN A 146 6.65 -25.80 -8.71
CA ASN A 146 5.70 -26.91 -8.80
C ASN A 146 6.34 -28.30 -8.62
N LYS A 147 7.66 -28.39 -8.43
CA LYS A 147 8.35 -29.69 -8.34
C LYS A 147 8.18 -30.28 -6.94
N ARG A 148 7.40 -31.35 -6.82
CA ARG A 148 7.22 -32.09 -5.57
C ARG A 148 8.54 -32.63 -5.04
N GLY A 149 8.72 -32.57 -3.72
CA GLY A 149 9.98 -32.98 -3.10
C GLY A 149 11.15 -32.08 -3.50
N PHE A 150 10.89 -30.83 -3.87
CA PHE A 150 11.87 -29.86 -4.34
C PHE A 150 13.18 -29.87 -3.54
N HIS A 151 13.11 -29.85 -2.20
CA HIS A 151 14.29 -29.87 -1.35
C HIS A 151 15.18 -31.11 -1.56
N ALA A 152 14.59 -32.26 -1.87
CA ALA A 152 15.34 -33.49 -2.15
C ALA A 152 15.96 -33.48 -3.56
N THR A 153 15.27 -32.90 -4.55
CA THR A 153 15.70 -32.93 -5.95
C THR A 153 16.69 -31.81 -6.30
N PHE A 154 16.47 -30.60 -5.79
CA PHE A 154 17.23 -29.39 -6.15
C PHE A 154 17.88 -28.71 -4.95
N GLY A 155 17.63 -29.18 -3.73
CA GLY A 155 18.15 -28.54 -2.53
C GLY A 155 19.68 -28.54 -2.49
N LYS A 156 20.33 -29.58 -3.03
CA LYS A 156 21.79 -29.63 -3.14
C LYS A 156 22.31 -28.52 -4.08
N ASP A 157 21.66 -28.31 -5.21
CA ASP A 157 22.08 -27.31 -6.20
C ASP A 157 21.95 -25.91 -5.61
N LEU A 158 20.79 -25.60 -5.01
CA LEU A 158 20.57 -24.32 -4.31
C LEU A 158 21.58 -24.07 -3.19
N LEU A 159 21.82 -25.07 -2.33
CA LEU A 159 22.79 -24.93 -1.24
C LEU A 159 24.20 -24.70 -1.78
N SER A 160 24.56 -25.33 -2.91
CA SER A 160 25.87 -25.17 -3.54
C SER A 160 26.11 -23.75 -4.06
N VAL A 161 25.04 -23.03 -4.39
CA VAL A 161 25.08 -21.63 -4.85
C VAL A 161 24.64 -20.63 -3.75
N GLY A 162 24.46 -21.11 -2.52
CA GLY A 162 24.21 -20.27 -1.34
C GLY A 162 22.75 -19.91 -1.06
N PHE A 163 21.78 -20.58 -1.68
CA PHE A 163 20.35 -20.39 -1.39
C PHE A 163 19.83 -21.46 -0.43
N ASP A 164 18.97 -21.06 0.52
CA ASP A 164 18.26 -22.00 1.38
C ASP A 164 17.05 -22.57 0.62
N PRO A 165 16.98 -23.89 0.38
CA PRO A 165 15.84 -24.48 -0.30
C PRO A 165 14.51 -24.20 0.39
N ARG A 166 14.51 -23.97 1.72
CA ARG A 166 13.32 -23.66 2.53
C ARG A 166 12.69 -22.31 2.20
N ASP A 167 13.40 -21.45 1.48
CA ASP A 167 12.89 -20.16 1.01
C ASP A 167 12.04 -20.29 -0.27
N VAL A 168 11.94 -21.50 -0.85
CA VAL A 168 11.11 -21.80 -2.02
C VAL A 168 9.80 -22.46 -1.58
N LEU A 169 8.69 -21.85 -1.97
CA LEU A 169 7.35 -22.35 -1.68
C LEU A 169 6.87 -23.33 -2.75
N HIS A 170 6.21 -24.41 -2.35
CA HIS A 170 5.58 -25.30 -3.30
C HIS A 170 4.24 -24.72 -3.79
N LYS A 171 3.93 -24.82 -5.09
CA LYS A 171 2.68 -24.27 -5.67
C LYS A 171 1.41 -25.01 -5.23
N ASP A 172 1.52 -26.20 -4.65
CA ASP A 172 0.37 -26.84 -3.97
C ASP A 172 0.01 -26.11 -2.65
N GLU A 173 0.89 -25.24 -2.13
CA GLU A 173 0.70 -24.48 -0.90
C GLU A 173 0.26 -23.03 -1.10
N LEU A 174 -0.15 -22.67 -2.32
CA LEU A 174 -0.51 -21.29 -2.66
C LEU A 174 -1.58 -20.72 -1.73
N GLY A 175 -2.66 -21.49 -1.48
CA GLY A 175 -3.78 -21.02 -0.68
C GLY A 175 -3.47 -20.86 0.82
N HIS A 176 -2.84 -21.86 1.44
CA HIS A 176 -2.66 -21.89 2.89
C HIS A 176 -1.35 -21.25 3.37
N THR A 177 -0.34 -21.15 2.50
CA THR A 177 0.98 -20.58 2.85
C THR A 177 1.26 -19.28 2.10
N LEU A 178 1.20 -19.29 0.75
CA LEU A 178 1.61 -18.13 -0.04
C LEU A 178 0.68 -16.93 0.17
N VAL A 179 -0.64 -17.11 0.04
CA VAL A 179 -1.59 -15.99 0.11
C VAL A 179 -1.50 -15.26 1.48
N PRO A 180 -1.52 -15.96 2.63
CA PRO A 180 -1.28 -15.32 3.94
C PRO A 180 0.09 -14.62 4.02
N LEU A 181 1.13 -15.22 3.46
CA LEU A 181 2.46 -14.63 3.43
C LEU A 181 2.48 -13.32 2.61
N LEU A 182 1.87 -13.30 1.43
CA LEU A 182 1.76 -12.10 0.58
C LEU A 182 1.01 -10.98 1.30
N VAL A 183 -0.12 -11.29 1.94
CA VAL A 183 -0.89 -10.33 2.74
C VAL A 183 -0.02 -9.74 3.85
N ARG A 184 0.71 -10.59 4.59
CA ARG A 184 1.61 -10.16 5.65
C ARG A 184 2.75 -9.28 5.11
N ARG A 185 3.47 -9.74 4.08
CA ARG A 185 4.61 -8.98 3.52
C ARG A 185 4.19 -7.63 2.98
N LEU A 186 3.06 -7.56 2.26
CA LEU A 186 2.52 -6.31 1.74
C LEU A 186 2.01 -5.37 2.85
N ARG A 187 1.52 -5.92 3.96
CA ARG A 187 1.14 -5.11 5.13
C ARG A 187 2.37 -4.53 5.82
N ASP A 188 3.42 -5.33 5.98
CA ASP A 188 4.68 -4.90 6.61
C ASP A 188 5.44 -3.90 5.72
N ALA A 189 5.34 -4.04 4.40
CA ALA A 189 5.91 -3.12 3.43
C ALA A 189 5.16 -1.78 3.35
N PHE A 190 3.82 -1.83 3.39
CA PHE A 190 2.94 -0.67 3.25
C PHE A 190 1.99 -0.55 4.47
N PRO A 191 2.53 -0.20 5.65
CA PRO A 191 1.79 -0.27 6.91
C PRO A 191 0.84 0.91 7.14
N LEU A 192 0.98 1.99 6.37
CA LEU A 192 0.26 3.24 6.58
C LEU A 192 -0.79 3.48 5.48
N GLU A 193 -1.89 4.08 5.92
CA GLU A 193 -2.92 4.65 5.07
C GLU A 193 -2.91 6.16 5.29
N LEU A 194 -2.87 6.93 4.20
CA LEU A 194 -2.97 8.38 4.19
C LEU A 194 -4.26 8.76 3.46
N GLN A 195 -5.19 9.40 4.16
CA GLN A 195 -6.32 10.09 3.54
C GLN A 195 -5.90 11.53 3.25
N VAL A 196 -6.20 12.04 2.06
CA VAL A 196 -5.94 13.45 1.69
C VAL A 196 -7.22 14.04 1.10
N THR A 197 -7.47 15.32 1.32
CA THR A 197 -8.51 16.08 0.61
C THR A 197 -8.38 15.93 -0.91
N GLY A 198 -9.47 15.57 -1.59
CA GLY A 198 -9.55 15.43 -3.06
C GLY A 198 -10.85 16.03 -3.61
N GLU A 199 -11.08 15.93 -4.92
CA GLU A 199 -12.33 16.38 -5.55
C GLU A 199 -13.51 15.58 -4.99
N GLY A 200 -14.38 16.24 -4.22
CA GLY A 200 -15.59 15.66 -3.65
C GLY A 200 -15.40 15.03 -2.26
N HIS A 201 -14.45 14.11 -2.07
CA HIS A 201 -14.18 13.44 -0.78
C HIS A 201 -12.70 13.01 -0.63
N GLY A 202 -12.24 12.81 0.61
CA GLY A 202 -10.86 12.40 0.87
C GLY A 202 -10.52 10.98 0.40
N GLN A 203 -9.49 10.83 -0.42
CA GLN A 203 -9.05 9.53 -0.98
C GLN A 203 -8.01 8.86 -0.07
N TRP A 204 -8.19 7.56 0.20
CA TRP A 204 -7.20 6.76 0.94
C TRP A 204 -6.10 6.22 0.03
N LEU A 205 -4.86 6.50 0.41
CA LEU A 205 -3.64 6.02 -0.26
C LEU A 205 -2.92 5.05 0.67
N THR A 206 -2.69 3.82 0.20
CA THR A 206 -1.77 2.89 0.86
C THR A 206 -0.37 3.11 0.31
N ARG A 207 0.59 3.42 1.17
CA ARG A 207 1.98 3.78 0.80
C ARG A 207 2.98 3.25 1.82
N ASP A 208 4.26 3.26 1.44
CA ASP A 208 5.33 2.94 2.37
C ASP A 208 5.53 4.09 3.37
N ALA A 209 6.22 3.82 4.48
CA ALA A 209 6.38 4.82 5.54
C ALA A 209 7.12 6.09 5.07
N ALA A 210 8.14 5.95 4.22
CA ALA A 210 8.93 7.08 3.75
C ALA A 210 8.13 7.96 2.79
N GLU A 211 7.30 7.36 1.94
CA GLU A 211 6.42 8.08 1.03
C GLU A 211 5.28 8.79 1.78
N VAL A 212 4.69 8.16 2.81
CA VAL A 212 3.69 8.83 3.66
C VAL A 212 4.31 10.02 4.41
N GLU A 213 5.53 9.88 4.93
CA GLU A 213 6.24 11.01 5.56
C GLU A 213 6.49 12.15 4.56
N ARG A 214 6.98 11.83 3.36
CA ARG A 214 7.21 12.83 2.30
C ARG A 214 5.92 13.55 1.92
N LEU A 215 4.85 12.81 1.61
CA LEU A 215 3.56 13.39 1.26
C LEU A 215 3.00 14.23 2.42
N SER A 216 3.11 13.74 3.65
CA SER A 216 2.63 14.48 4.83
C SER A 216 3.36 15.80 5.05
N ALA A 217 4.63 15.91 4.64
CA ALA A 217 5.38 17.15 4.71
C ALA A 217 4.92 18.21 3.70
N GLU A 218 4.28 17.79 2.60
CA GLU A 218 3.75 18.67 1.55
C GLU A 218 2.37 19.25 1.89
N LEU A 219 1.62 18.59 2.80
CA LEU A 219 0.29 18.99 3.24
C LEU A 219 0.32 20.14 4.25
N ASP A 220 -0.74 20.96 4.27
CA ASP A 220 -0.88 22.08 5.21
C ASP A 220 -1.07 21.57 6.64
N LEU A 221 -1.89 20.53 6.80
CA LEU A 221 -2.22 19.93 8.09
C LEU A 221 -2.37 18.42 7.94
N VAL A 222 -1.72 17.64 8.81
CA VAL A 222 -1.85 16.19 8.85
C VAL A 222 -2.02 15.72 10.28
N LEU A 223 -3.09 14.97 10.53
CA LEU A 223 -3.27 14.27 11.79
C LEU A 223 -2.73 12.86 11.68
N TRP A 224 -1.66 12.56 12.41
CA TRP A 224 -1.07 11.23 12.52
C TRP A 224 -1.66 10.50 13.72
N GLU A 225 -2.25 9.33 13.47
CA GLU A 225 -2.76 8.44 14.50
C GLU A 225 -1.93 7.14 14.53
N ASP A 226 -1.26 6.88 15.65
CA ASP A 226 -0.50 5.64 15.85
C ASP A 226 -1.30 4.56 16.59
N ARG A 227 -0.65 3.40 16.80
CA ARG A 227 -1.25 2.22 17.47
C ARG A 227 -1.55 2.43 18.96
N ALA A 228 -0.85 3.36 19.62
CA ALA A 228 -1.06 3.67 21.02
C ALA A 228 -2.04 4.85 21.20
N ALA A 229 -2.82 5.16 20.15
CA ALA A 229 -3.70 6.31 20.06
C ALA A 229 -2.97 7.65 20.27
N LYS A 230 -1.64 7.70 20.08
CA LYS A 230 -0.93 8.98 20.05
C LYS A 230 -1.38 9.73 18.81
N LEU A 231 -1.72 10.98 19.03
CA LEU A 231 -2.08 11.92 17.98
C LEU A 231 -0.95 12.91 17.82
N VAL A 232 -0.46 13.06 16.61
CA VAL A 232 0.56 14.05 16.28
C VAL A 232 0.06 14.93 15.15
N LEU A 233 0.05 16.24 15.40
CA LEU A 233 -0.26 17.24 14.38
C LEU A 233 1.01 17.60 13.61
N ARG A 234 0.99 17.43 12.29
CA ARG A 234 2.10 17.71 11.37
C ARG A 234 1.62 18.52 10.17
N GLY A 235 2.52 18.84 9.26
CA GLY A 235 2.25 19.60 8.03
C GLY A 235 2.98 20.93 8.01
N ARG A 236 3.12 21.52 6.81
CA ARG A 236 3.82 22.80 6.61
C ARG A 236 3.12 23.98 7.26
N GLY A 237 1.79 23.88 7.44
CA GLY A 237 0.95 24.87 8.10
C GLY A 237 0.99 24.79 9.63
N VAL A 238 1.71 23.83 10.22
CA VAL A 238 1.80 23.67 11.68
C VAL A 238 3.06 24.33 12.23
N VAL A 239 2.90 25.03 13.36
CA VAL A 239 4.01 25.58 14.14
C VAL A 239 4.60 24.45 14.98
N THR A 240 5.77 23.96 14.58
CA THR A 240 6.48 22.88 15.29
C THR A 240 7.74 23.43 15.96
N PRO A 241 8.03 23.05 17.23
CA PRO A 241 9.24 23.54 17.92
C PRO A 241 10.54 22.91 17.40
N ARG A 242 10.48 21.72 16.78
CA ARG A 242 11.65 20.90 16.38
C ARG A 242 11.43 20.06 15.11
N GLY A 243 10.53 20.47 14.22
CA GLY A 243 10.30 19.80 12.92
C GLY A 243 9.58 18.44 12.95
N GLY A 244 9.35 17.82 14.12
CA GLY A 244 8.74 16.49 14.25
C GLY A 244 7.21 16.43 14.42
N GLY A 245 6.55 17.58 14.63
CA GLY A 245 5.12 17.67 14.91
C GLY A 245 4.79 18.13 16.34
N VAL A 246 3.49 18.29 16.62
CA VAL A 246 2.95 18.59 17.95
C VAL A 246 2.23 17.36 18.47
N GLU A 247 2.76 16.74 19.51
CA GLU A 247 2.08 15.66 20.21
C GLU A 247 0.88 16.20 20.98
N LEU A 248 -0.26 15.54 20.79
CA LEU A 248 -1.52 15.88 21.45
C LEU A 248 -1.81 14.83 22.52
N VAL A 249 -2.27 15.29 23.68
CA VAL A 249 -2.68 14.39 24.78
C VAL A 249 -3.86 13.54 24.28
N PRO A 250 -3.73 12.20 24.29
CA PRO A 250 -4.84 11.31 23.93
C PRO A 250 -6.07 11.65 24.78
N ASP A 251 -7.25 11.65 24.15
CA ASP A 251 -8.54 11.98 24.77
C ASP A 251 -8.70 13.40 25.34
N GLY A 252 -7.70 14.27 25.16
CA GLY A 252 -7.81 15.68 25.50
C GLY A 252 -8.77 16.45 24.58
N HIS A 253 -9.28 17.58 25.07
CA HIS A 253 -10.14 18.47 24.26
C HIS A 253 -9.42 18.98 23.00
N GLU A 254 -8.12 19.26 23.06
CA GLU A 254 -7.33 19.66 21.87
C GLU A 254 -7.30 18.54 20.81
N ALA A 255 -6.93 17.33 21.22
CA ALA A 255 -6.89 16.12 20.38
C ALA A 255 -8.23 15.83 19.70
N SER A 256 -9.31 15.76 20.48
CA SER A 256 -10.66 15.48 19.98
C SER A 256 -11.19 16.57 19.06
N THR A 257 -10.79 17.83 19.27
CA THR A 257 -11.18 18.95 18.40
C THR A 257 -10.43 18.92 17.07
N TRP A 258 -9.11 18.66 17.07
CA TRP A 258 -8.35 18.48 15.83
C TRP A 258 -8.86 17.32 14.99
N ARG A 259 -9.16 16.17 15.61
CA ARG A 259 -9.73 15.02 14.92
C ARG A 259 -11.05 15.38 14.23
N ALA A 260 -11.96 16.04 14.94
CA ALA A 260 -13.25 16.45 14.38
C ALA A 260 -13.14 17.51 13.27
N LEU A 261 -12.18 18.45 13.38
CA LEU A 261 -11.92 19.45 12.32
C LEU A 261 -11.37 18.78 11.04
N VAL A 262 -10.37 17.91 11.19
CA VAL A 262 -9.78 17.16 10.07
C VAL A 262 -10.82 16.24 9.42
N GLU A 263 -11.61 15.53 10.23
CA GLU A 263 -12.66 14.65 9.74
C GLU A 263 -13.75 15.41 8.99
N ALA A 264 -14.24 16.52 9.54
CA ALA A 264 -15.22 17.35 8.85
C ALA A 264 -14.67 17.84 7.50
N HIS A 265 -13.43 18.32 7.48
CA HIS A 265 -12.79 18.83 6.25
C HIS A 265 -12.60 17.75 5.18
N LEU A 266 -12.13 16.56 5.56
CA LEU A 266 -11.93 15.43 4.63
C LEU A 266 -13.24 14.92 4.00
N HIS A 267 -14.38 15.16 4.65
CA HIS A 267 -15.69 14.72 4.19
C HIS A 267 -16.59 15.87 3.70
N GLY A 268 -16.06 17.09 3.57
CA GLY A 268 -16.83 18.26 3.13
C GLY A 268 -17.94 18.70 4.10
N GLY A 269 -17.80 18.38 5.38
CA GLY A 269 -18.76 18.73 6.43
C GLY A 269 -18.65 20.20 6.87
N PRO A 270 -19.68 20.72 7.58
CA PRO A 270 -19.75 22.13 8.00
C PRO A 270 -18.74 22.52 9.10
N GLY A 271 -18.02 21.54 9.67
CA GLY A 271 -17.13 21.73 10.82
C GLY A 271 -17.79 21.37 12.14
N ILE A 272 -17.31 21.96 13.23
CA ILE A 272 -17.77 21.69 14.59
C ILE A 272 -18.71 22.81 15.06
N PRO A 273 -19.97 22.54 15.41
CA PRO A 273 -20.86 23.56 15.95
C PRO A 273 -20.26 24.20 17.22
N THR A 274 -20.29 25.54 17.29
CA THR A 274 -19.71 26.30 18.42
C THR A 274 -20.30 25.87 19.76
N ARG A 275 -21.61 25.64 19.79
CA ARG A 275 -22.34 25.14 20.96
C ARG A 275 -21.88 23.75 21.38
N ALA A 276 -21.77 22.81 20.43
CA ALA A 276 -21.33 21.44 20.73
C ALA A 276 -19.88 21.42 21.25
N LEU A 277 -19.02 22.30 20.73
CA LEU A 277 -17.68 22.47 21.28
C LEU A 277 -17.73 23.02 22.71
N GLY A 278 -18.54 24.05 22.97
CA GLY A 278 -18.70 24.65 24.29
C GLY A 278 -19.20 23.68 25.35
N GLU A 279 -20.24 22.90 25.03
CA GLU A 279 -20.79 21.85 25.91
C GLU A 279 -19.74 20.76 26.22
N ARG A 280 -18.84 20.46 25.27
CA ARG A 280 -17.79 19.45 25.45
C ARG A 280 -16.64 19.89 26.35
N VAL A 281 -16.28 21.17 26.33
CA VAL A 281 -15.01 21.66 26.92
C VAL A 281 -15.19 22.52 28.16
N ALA A 282 -16.42 22.95 28.42
CA ALA A 282 -16.76 23.68 29.62
C ALA A 282 -16.99 22.74 30.81
N PRO A 283 -16.87 23.24 32.06
CA PRO A 283 -17.28 22.50 33.25
C PRO A 283 -18.75 22.06 33.18
N GLU A 284 -19.10 20.94 33.84
CA GLU A 284 -20.42 20.29 33.75
C GLU A 284 -21.61 21.22 34.07
N LEU A 285 -21.42 22.22 34.93
CA LEU A 285 -22.48 23.16 35.36
C LEU A 285 -22.35 24.55 34.72
N ALA A 286 -21.57 24.68 33.66
CA ALA A 286 -21.32 25.95 33.00
C ALA A 286 -22.59 26.52 32.35
N LEU A 287 -22.85 27.82 32.57
CA LEU A 287 -23.89 28.55 31.86
C LEU A 287 -23.54 28.69 30.37
N ARG A 288 -24.54 28.96 29.51
CA ARG A 288 -24.33 29.09 28.06
C ARG A 288 -23.23 30.08 27.66
N ALA A 289 -23.12 31.21 28.36
CA ALA A 289 -22.08 32.21 28.10
C ALA A 289 -20.67 31.69 28.44
N GLU A 290 -20.57 30.87 29.48
CA GLU A 290 -19.31 30.23 29.90
C GLU A 290 -18.90 29.14 28.92
N GLN A 291 -19.86 28.37 28.40
CA GLN A 291 -19.64 27.38 27.33
C GLN A 291 -19.07 28.03 26.07
N SER A 292 -19.68 29.12 25.60
CA SER A 292 -19.17 29.89 24.44
C SER A 292 -17.77 30.43 24.69
N THR A 293 -17.50 30.91 25.91
CA THR A 293 -16.18 31.43 26.29
C THR A 293 -15.12 30.31 26.31
N ALA A 294 -15.47 29.13 26.83
CA ALA A 294 -14.58 27.97 26.86
C ALA A 294 -14.24 27.49 25.44
N ALA A 295 -15.25 27.41 24.55
CA ALA A 295 -15.05 27.09 23.14
C ALA A 295 -14.11 28.08 22.45
N ALA A 296 -14.34 29.38 22.62
CA ALA A 296 -13.51 30.43 22.02
C ALA A 296 -12.05 30.38 22.52
N ARG A 297 -11.84 30.13 23.82
CA ARG A 297 -10.50 29.96 24.41
C ARG A 297 -9.77 28.76 23.83
N LEU A 298 -10.45 27.61 23.69
CA LEU A 298 -9.85 26.45 23.06
C LEU A 298 -9.48 26.74 21.60
N VAL A 299 -10.40 27.29 20.81
CA VAL A 299 -10.14 27.63 19.40
C VAL A 299 -8.98 28.60 19.26
N TYR A 300 -8.88 29.60 20.14
CA TYR A 300 -7.73 30.51 20.17
C TYR A 300 -6.42 29.75 20.43
N ALA A 301 -6.40 28.77 21.33
CA ALA A 301 -5.23 27.91 21.55
C ALA A 301 -4.91 27.04 20.32
N LEU A 302 -5.92 26.49 19.62
CA LEU A 302 -5.72 25.73 18.38
C LEU A 302 -5.10 26.59 17.28
N ARG A 303 -5.57 27.83 17.11
CA ARG A 303 -5.04 28.79 16.14
C ARG A 303 -3.54 29.04 16.31
N ARG A 304 -3.04 29.01 17.55
CA ARG A 304 -1.59 29.17 17.83
C ARG A 304 -0.74 27.97 17.36
N ARG A 305 -1.35 26.83 17.04
CA ARG A 305 -0.68 25.69 16.41
C ARG A 305 -0.49 25.87 14.91
N LEU A 306 -1.17 26.83 14.29
CA LEU A 306 -1.12 27.09 12.86
C LEU A 306 -0.20 28.26 12.55
N ARG A 307 0.53 28.18 11.43
CA ARG A 307 1.33 29.29 10.88
C ARG A 307 0.44 30.39 10.33
N ALA A 308 -0.73 30.03 9.82
CA ALA A 308 -1.82 30.91 9.40
C ALA A 308 -3.01 30.71 10.35
N PRO A 309 -3.09 31.47 11.47
CA PRO A 309 -4.15 31.31 12.48
C PRO A 309 -5.57 31.51 11.95
N ASP A 310 -5.71 32.29 10.88
CA ASP A 310 -6.95 32.60 10.16
C ASP A 310 -7.47 31.42 9.34
N ALA A 311 -6.67 30.37 9.10
CA ALA A 311 -7.14 29.14 8.46
C ALA A 311 -8.17 28.34 9.30
N LEU A 312 -8.32 28.65 10.60
CA LEU A 312 -9.40 28.13 11.44
C LEU A 312 -10.51 29.19 11.56
N LEU A 313 -11.54 29.01 10.75
CA LEU A 313 -12.64 29.95 10.53
C LEU A 313 -13.81 29.72 11.49
N THR A 314 -14.66 30.73 11.60
CA THR A 314 -15.99 30.61 12.22
C THR A 314 -17.03 31.06 11.19
N VAL A 315 -17.82 30.12 10.68
CA VAL A 315 -18.83 30.34 9.62
C VAL A 315 -20.10 29.62 10.06
N ASP A 316 -21.26 30.28 9.95
CA ASP A 316 -22.58 29.71 10.28
C ASP A 316 -22.62 28.97 11.63
N HIS A 317 -22.05 29.61 12.66
CA HIS A 317 -21.93 29.05 14.02
C HIS A 317 -21.16 27.72 14.11
N CYS A 318 -20.27 27.46 13.15
CA CYS A 318 -19.36 26.31 13.15
C CYS A 318 -17.90 26.77 13.08
N TYR A 319 -17.03 26.06 13.80
CA TYR A 319 -15.59 26.14 13.64
C TYR A 319 -15.14 25.17 12.55
N ARG A 320 -14.45 25.65 11.51
CA ARG A 320 -14.01 24.82 10.39
C ARG A 320 -12.66 25.26 9.83
N LEU A 321 -11.96 24.36 9.14
CA LEU A 321 -10.75 24.69 8.40
C LEU A 321 -11.12 25.40 7.09
N ALA A 322 -10.24 26.28 6.62
CA ALA A 322 -10.39 26.96 5.34
C ALA A 322 -10.36 25.96 4.18
N GLU A 323 -11.16 26.16 3.13
CA GLU A 323 -11.36 25.18 2.05
C GLU A 323 -10.08 24.93 1.24
N GLU A 324 -9.25 25.96 1.11
CA GLU A 324 -7.94 25.92 0.45
C GLU A 324 -6.88 25.12 1.21
N PHE A 325 -7.11 24.78 2.48
CA PHE A 325 -6.17 24.02 3.29
C PHE A 325 -6.15 22.56 2.83
N VAL A 326 -4.97 22.08 2.42
CA VAL A 326 -4.80 20.68 2.03
C VAL A 326 -4.56 19.85 3.28
N VAL A 327 -5.56 19.08 3.68
CA VAL A 327 -5.56 18.33 4.95
C VAL A 327 -5.41 16.84 4.69
N GLY A 328 -4.68 16.16 5.57
CA GLY A 328 -4.61 14.71 5.58
C GLY A 328 -4.80 14.06 6.94
N ARG A 329 -5.04 12.75 6.90
CA ARG A 329 -5.07 11.87 8.07
C ARG A 329 -4.24 10.64 7.79
N VAL A 330 -3.26 10.38 8.64
CA VAL A 330 -2.44 9.17 8.59
C VAL A 330 -2.89 8.22 9.68
N ARG A 331 -3.05 6.95 9.34
CA ARG A 331 -3.27 5.88 10.32
C ARG A 331 -2.50 4.63 9.94
N LEU A 332 -2.25 3.79 10.94
CA LEU A 332 -1.84 2.41 10.68
C LEU A 332 -3.01 1.65 10.05
N ARG A 333 -2.70 0.88 9.02
CA ARG A 333 -3.67 0.03 8.34
C ARG A 333 -4.27 -0.96 9.36
N ARG A 334 -5.60 -0.96 9.45
CA ARG A 334 -6.32 -1.88 10.34
C ARG A 334 -6.07 -3.32 9.88
N ARG A 335 -5.95 -4.25 10.84
CA ARG A 335 -6.01 -5.68 10.51
C ARG A 335 -7.42 -5.94 9.99
N THR A 336 -7.55 -6.34 8.73
CA THR A 336 -8.77 -7.02 8.28
C THR A 336 -8.88 -8.27 9.15
N PRO A 337 -10.00 -8.50 9.86
CA PRO A 337 -10.18 -9.76 10.58
C PRO A 337 -10.04 -10.91 9.59
N GLU A 338 -9.26 -11.92 9.94
CA GLU A 338 -9.15 -13.12 9.12
C GLU A 338 -10.54 -13.76 9.03
N PRO A 339 -11.04 -14.06 7.82
CA PRO A 339 -12.26 -14.84 7.69
C PRO A 339 -11.98 -16.22 8.29
N GLY A 340 -12.46 -16.46 9.51
CA GLY A 340 -12.24 -17.73 10.24
C GLY A 340 -11.80 -17.58 11.70
N ALA A 341 -11.43 -16.39 12.16
CA ALA A 341 -11.23 -16.16 13.59
C ALA A 341 -12.59 -16.05 14.30
N SER A 342 -13.20 -17.20 14.58
CA SER A 342 -14.32 -17.26 15.52
C SER A 342 -13.85 -16.64 16.84
N THR A 343 -14.54 -15.59 17.27
CA THR A 343 -14.45 -15.09 18.64
C THR A 343 -15.04 -16.16 19.54
N GLY A 344 -14.20 -17.13 19.92
CA GLY A 344 -14.48 -18.07 21.00
C GLY A 344 -14.46 -17.32 22.32
N THR A 345 -15.57 -16.66 22.64
CA THR A 345 -15.93 -16.28 24.01
C THR A 345 -17.13 -17.12 24.40
N SER A 346 -16.89 -18.07 25.29
CA SER A 346 -17.83 -18.49 26.32
C SER A 346 -17.03 -18.70 27.59
#